data_AF-A0ABD5E0Y6-F1
#
_entry.id   AF-A0ABD5E0Y6-F1
#
_cell.length_a   1.000
_cell.length_b   1.000
_cell.length_c   1.000
_cell.angle_alpha   90.00
_cell.angle_beta   90.00
_cell.angle_gamma   90.00
#
_symmetry.space_group_name_H-M   'P 1'
#
loop_
_entity.id
_entity.type
_entity.pdbx_description
1 polymer ?
#
loop_
_entity_poly.entity_id
_entity_poly.type
_entity_poly.pdbx_seq_one_letter_code
_entity_poly.pdbx_strand_id
1 'polypeptide(L)'
;MTLQPAGGRRRRKEGRAWYDGEAGRLVRPYTVSGGRTTPRTAFGLLSQVRATGTPAPAHLGPEHSEVLGLCSVPASVAELAGRLRLPVVVTKVLLSDLVDCGSLVSKQPDTSPHPTDRSLLEALLDGLRRRL
;
A
#
# COMPACT_ATOMS: atom_id res chain seq x y z
N MET A 1 22.96 -5.99 55.28
CA MET A 1 22.33 -4.66 55.32
C MET A 1 22.59 -4.02 53.95
N THR A 2 21.53 -3.54 53.29
CA THR A 2 21.52 -2.74 52.03
C THR A 2 21.70 -3.55 50.72
N LEU A 3 20.61 -3.98 50.05
CA LEU A 3 19.72 -3.29 49.09
C LEU A 3 20.38 -2.90 47.74
N GLN A 4 19.82 -3.50 46.67
CA GLN A 4 19.99 -3.28 45.22
C GLN A 4 19.75 -1.80 44.81
N PRO A 5 20.05 -1.32 43.56
CA PRO A 5 19.38 -1.84 42.36
C PRO A 5 20.10 -1.67 40.99
N ALA A 6 19.35 -2.11 39.98
CA ALA A 6 19.27 -1.57 38.61
C ALA A 6 20.24 -2.08 37.54
N GLY A 7 19.65 -2.38 36.37
CA GLY A 7 20.37 -2.41 35.10
C GLY A 7 20.19 -3.66 34.26
N GLY A 8 18.96 -4.16 34.11
CA GLY A 8 18.62 -5.15 33.09
C GLY A 8 18.87 -4.59 31.70
N ARG A 9 20.09 -4.76 31.18
CA ARG A 9 20.43 -4.51 29.77
C ARG A 9 19.73 -5.55 28.91
N ARG A 10 18.50 -5.25 28.49
CA ARG A 10 17.82 -5.91 27.37
C ARG A 10 18.71 -5.73 26.14
N ARG A 11 19.61 -6.69 25.89
CA ARG A 11 20.27 -6.84 24.59
C ARG A 11 19.16 -6.97 23.56
N ARG A 12 18.94 -5.90 22.80
CA ARG A 12 18.14 -5.88 21.58
C ARG A 12 18.76 -6.92 20.66
N LYS A 13 18.24 -8.15 20.68
CA LYS A 13 18.67 -9.18 19.72
C LYS A 13 18.16 -8.72 18.37
N GLU A 14 19.07 -8.17 17.58
CA GLU A 14 18.92 -7.95 16.16
C GLU A 14 18.35 -9.23 15.55
N GLY A 15 17.12 -9.13 15.07
CA GLY A 15 16.46 -10.22 14.39
C GLY A 15 17.28 -10.54 13.16
N ARG A 16 18.00 -11.67 13.18
CA ARG A 16 18.59 -12.27 11.99
C ARG A 16 17.51 -12.28 10.92
N ALA A 17 17.69 -11.47 9.88
CA ALA A 17 16.95 -11.61 8.65
C ALA A 17 17.30 -13.01 8.13
N TRP A 18 16.33 -13.90 8.15
CA TRP A 18 16.47 -15.21 7.53
C TRP A 18 16.42 -14.94 6.03
N TYR A 19 17.57 -15.09 5.37
CA TYR A 19 17.67 -14.99 3.92
C TYR A 19 17.45 -16.39 3.39
N ASP A 20 16.32 -16.61 2.73
CA ASP A 20 16.19 -17.74 1.82
C ASP A 20 16.53 -17.19 0.42
N GLY A 21 17.51 -17.82 -0.24
CA GLY A 21 18.21 -17.29 -1.42
C GLY A 21 17.28 -17.01 -2.61
N GLU A 22 16.12 -17.65 -2.64
CA GLU A 22 15.09 -17.52 -3.67
C GLU A 22 13.87 -16.69 -3.21
N ALA A 23 13.68 -16.49 -1.90
CA ALA A 23 12.47 -15.84 -1.34
C ALA A 23 12.68 -14.36 -0.94
N GLY A 24 13.91 -13.86 -0.98
CA GLY A 24 14.24 -12.52 -0.51
C GLY A 24 14.23 -12.41 1.02
N ARG A 25 14.35 -11.18 1.54
CA ARG A 25 14.42 -10.92 2.99
C ARG A 25 13.11 -11.35 3.65
N LEU A 26 13.12 -12.41 4.48
CA LEU A 26 11.96 -12.79 5.30
C LEU A 26 11.77 -11.79 6.45
N VAL A 27 11.02 -10.73 6.17
CA VAL A 27 10.51 -9.80 7.17
C VAL A 27 9.21 -10.38 7.72
N ARG A 28 9.02 -10.35 9.05
CA ARG A 28 7.74 -10.77 9.64
C ARG A 28 6.63 -9.85 9.07
N PRO A 29 5.46 -10.37 8.68
CA PRO A 29 4.49 -9.60 7.89
C PRO A 29 4.07 -8.24 8.47
N TYR A 30 4.27 -7.98 9.77
CA TYR A 30 3.86 -6.75 10.45
C TYR A 30 5.00 -5.87 10.96
N THR A 31 6.26 -6.28 10.80
CA THR A 31 7.38 -5.42 11.25
C THR A 31 7.57 -4.23 10.34
N VAL A 32 7.16 -4.32 9.07
CA VAL A 32 7.18 -3.23 8.08
C VAL A 32 6.32 -2.05 8.54
N SER A 33 5.14 -2.30 9.10
CA SER A 33 4.26 -1.25 9.63
C SER A 33 4.58 -0.85 11.08
N GLY A 34 5.65 -1.40 11.67
CA GLY A 34 5.96 -1.24 13.09
C GLY A 34 4.93 -1.88 14.02
N GLY A 35 4.21 -2.91 13.55
CA GLY A 35 3.13 -3.56 14.28
C GLY A 35 1.76 -2.87 14.13
N ARG A 36 1.67 -1.74 13.41
CA ARG A 36 0.39 -1.08 13.14
C ARG A 36 -0.45 -1.92 12.17
N THR A 37 -1.73 -2.06 12.48
CA THR A 37 -2.72 -2.78 11.66
C THR A 37 -3.89 -1.90 11.23
N THR A 38 -3.86 -0.61 11.58
CA THR A 38 -4.95 0.32 11.30
C THR A 38 -4.40 1.51 10.51
N PRO A 39 -4.81 1.71 9.25
CA PRO A 39 -4.45 2.91 8.48
C PRO A 39 -5.25 4.13 8.97
N ARG A 40 -4.69 5.34 8.85
CA ARG A 40 -5.42 6.59 9.16
C ARG A 40 -6.37 6.97 8.03
N THR A 41 -5.97 6.70 6.78
CA THR A 41 -6.82 6.84 5.59
C THR A 41 -7.51 5.52 5.25
N ALA A 42 -8.81 5.56 4.98
CA ALA A 42 -9.56 4.39 4.54
C ALA A 42 -9.30 4.11 3.05
N PHE A 43 -9.01 2.84 2.73
CA PHE A 43 -8.81 2.38 1.36
C PHE A 43 -9.66 1.13 1.07
N GLY A 44 -10.35 1.14 -0.07
CA GLY A 44 -10.87 -0.06 -0.70
C GLY A 44 -9.77 -0.79 -1.49
N LEU A 45 -10.02 -2.04 -1.89
CA LEU A 45 -9.07 -2.81 -2.70
C LEU A 45 -8.88 -2.23 -4.10
N LEU A 46 -9.94 -1.65 -4.65
CA LEU A 46 -9.97 -1.06 -5.99
C LEU A 46 -9.58 0.43 -5.99
N SER A 47 -9.37 1.03 -4.81
CA SER A 47 -8.90 2.41 -4.73
C SER A 47 -7.60 2.56 -5.50
N GLN A 48 -7.56 3.59 -6.34
CA GLN A 48 -6.38 3.91 -7.15
C GLN A 48 -5.49 4.85 -6.35
N VAL A 49 -4.19 4.61 -6.37
CA VAL A 49 -3.19 5.49 -5.76
C VAL A 49 -2.12 5.87 -6.78
N ARG A 50 -1.59 7.08 -6.65
CA ARG A 50 -0.56 7.63 -7.55
C ARG A 50 0.41 8.51 -6.76
N ALA A 51 1.69 8.47 -7.14
CA ALA A 51 2.70 9.39 -6.65
C ALA A 51 2.42 10.83 -7.11
N THR A 52 2.61 11.78 -6.19
CA THR A 52 2.47 13.22 -6.46
C THR A 52 3.75 13.83 -7.02
N GLY A 53 4.88 13.14 -6.86
CA GLY A 53 6.23 13.68 -7.08
C GLY A 53 6.82 14.35 -5.84
N THR A 54 6.04 14.54 -4.76
CA THR A 54 6.54 15.05 -3.49
C THR A 54 7.37 13.97 -2.77
N PRO A 55 8.63 14.25 -2.42
CA PRO A 55 9.48 13.26 -1.76
C PRO A 55 8.92 12.87 -0.39
N ALA A 56 8.98 11.58 -0.07
CA ALA A 56 8.65 11.09 1.26
C ALA A 56 9.68 11.54 2.30
N PRO A 57 9.27 11.78 3.56
CA PRO A 57 10.21 12.05 4.65
C PRO A 57 11.23 10.91 4.84
N ALA A 58 12.48 11.27 5.14
CA ALA A 58 13.59 10.32 5.29
C ALA A 58 13.44 9.31 6.45
N HIS A 59 12.52 9.54 7.38
CA HIS A 59 12.23 8.61 8.46
C HIS A 59 11.31 7.45 8.04
N LEU A 60 10.69 7.55 6.86
CA LEU A 60 9.92 6.45 6.28
C LEU A 60 10.87 5.38 5.72
N GLY A 61 10.44 4.12 5.82
CA GLY A 61 11.27 2.96 5.50
C GLY A 61 11.44 2.73 4.00
N PRO A 62 12.33 1.80 3.60
CA PRO A 62 12.55 1.47 2.19
C PRO A 62 11.28 0.98 1.48
N GLU A 63 10.35 0.35 2.20
CA GLU A 63 9.07 -0.13 1.67
C GLU A 63 8.16 1.04 1.23
N HIS A 64 8.26 2.21 1.86
CA HIS A 64 7.56 3.41 1.40
C HIS A 64 8.17 3.95 0.10
N SER A 65 9.49 3.87 -0.07
CA SER A 65 10.15 4.24 -1.32
C SER A 65 9.80 3.29 -2.46
N GLU A 66 9.72 1.99 -2.17
CA GLU A 66 9.29 0.98 -3.14
C GLU A 66 7.85 1.23 -3.62
N VAL A 67 6.93 1.52 -2.69
CA VAL A 67 5.56 1.95 -3.01
C VAL A 67 5.56 3.15 -3.96
N LEU A 68 6.37 4.19 -3.69
CA LEU A 68 6.43 5.38 -4.55
C LEU A 68 6.91 5.05 -5.97
N GLY A 69 7.89 4.14 -6.10
CA GLY A 69 8.34 3.65 -7.41
C GLY A 69 7.23 2.95 -8.19
N LEU A 70 6.47 2.07 -7.52
CA LEU A 70 5.34 1.35 -8.10
C LEU A 70 4.18 2.28 -8.48
N CYS A 71 4.00 3.39 -7.76
CA CYS A 71 2.93 4.37 -7.98
C CYS A 71 3.31 5.51 -8.97
N SER A 72 4.39 5.36 -9.73
CA SER A 72 4.73 6.27 -10.85
C SER A 72 3.60 6.35 -11.89
N VAL A 73 2.89 5.24 -12.08
CA VAL A 73 1.61 5.13 -12.79
C VAL A 73 0.52 4.77 -11.75
N PRO A 74 -0.75 5.22 -11.92
CA PRO A 74 -1.83 4.80 -11.02
C PRO A 74 -1.91 3.28 -10.87
N ALA A 75 -2.00 2.81 -9.63
CA ALA A 75 -2.12 1.39 -9.30
C ALA A 75 -3.18 1.17 -8.23
N SER A 76 -3.83 0.00 -8.23
CA SER A 76 -4.81 -0.35 -7.20
C SER A 76 -4.14 -0.83 -5.92
N VAL A 77 -4.83 -0.69 -4.78
CA VAL A 77 -4.34 -1.21 -3.48
C VAL A 77 -4.12 -2.72 -3.53
N ALA A 78 -5.00 -3.47 -4.19
CA ALA A 78 -4.87 -4.92 -4.35
C ALA A 78 -3.61 -5.29 -5.15
N GLU A 79 -3.36 -4.57 -6.24
CA GLU A 79 -2.18 -4.78 -7.07
C GLU A 79 -0.90 -4.48 -6.29
N LEU A 80 -0.85 -3.38 -5.54
CA LEU A 80 0.31 -3.03 -4.72
C LEU A 80 0.58 -4.09 -3.65
N ALA A 81 -0.45 -4.59 -2.98
CA ALA A 81 -0.27 -5.68 -2.00
C ALA A 81 0.33 -6.93 -2.64
N GLY A 82 -0.12 -7.28 -3.86
CA GLY A 82 0.41 -8.40 -4.63
C GLY A 82 1.86 -8.19 -5.06
N ARG A 83 2.21 -7.00 -5.57
CA ARG A 83 3.57 -6.66 -6.03
C ARG A 83 4.57 -6.61 -4.88
N LEU A 84 4.18 -6.00 -3.76
CA LEU A 84 5.01 -5.92 -2.55
C LEU A 84 5.07 -7.25 -1.77
N ARG A 85 4.20 -8.22 -2.11
CA ARG A 85 4.02 -9.48 -1.37
C ARG A 85 3.76 -9.24 0.13
N LEU A 86 3.02 -8.18 0.45
CA LEU A 86 2.66 -7.80 1.81
C LEU A 86 1.16 -8.06 2.07
N PRO A 87 0.76 -8.33 3.33
CA PRO A 87 -0.65 -8.34 3.67
C PRO A 87 -1.31 -7.01 3.31
N VAL A 88 -2.52 -7.06 2.74
CA VAL A 88 -3.29 -5.88 2.33
C VAL A 88 -3.36 -4.81 3.43
N VAL A 89 -3.56 -5.24 4.68
CA VAL A 89 -3.63 -4.34 5.84
C VAL A 89 -2.34 -3.52 6.01
N VAL A 90 -1.19 -4.16 5.83
CA VAL A 90 0.14 -3.54 5.97
C VAL A 90 0.37 -2.56 4.82
N THR A 91 0.04 -2.97 3.59
CA THR A 91 0.06 -2.07 2.43
C THR A 91 -0.78 -0.82 2.68
N LYS A 92 -2.02 -0.96 3.17
CA LYS A 92 -2.88 0.20 3.50
C LYS A 92 -2.27 1.13 4.54
N VAL A 93 -1.54 0.60 5.54
CA VAL A 93 -0.84 1.43 6.52
C VAL A 93 0.27 2.25 5.86
N LEU A 94 1.09 1.63 5.00
CA LEU A 94 2.14 2.34 4.26
C LEU A 94 1.57 3.42 3.34
N LEU A 95 0.48 3.10 2.63
CA LEU A 95 -0.22 4.05 1.77
C LEU A 95 -0.77 5.23 2.57
N SER A 96 -1.33 4.97 3.75
CA SER A 96 -1.82 6.02 4.64
C SER A 96 -0.69 6.96 5.04
N ASP A 97 0.48 6.44 5.44
CA ASP A 97 1.61 7.28 5.83
C ASP A 97 2.05 8.21 4.69
N LEU A 98 2.07 7.70 3.46
CA LEU A 98 2.45 8.49 2.29
C LEU A 98 1.39 9.51 1.87
N VAL A 99 0.10 9.19 2.06
CA VAL A 99 -0.99 10.16 1.86
C VAL A 99 -0.89 11.28 2.90
N ASP A 100 -0.60 10.94 4.15
CA ASP A 100 -0.48 11.92 5.24
C ASP A 100 0.67 12.92 5.02
N CYS A 101 1.77 12.50 4.39
CA CYS A 101 2.87 13.40 4.01
C CYS A 101 2.72 14.00 2.61
N GLY A 102 1.63 13.73 1.89
CA GLY A 102 1.36 14.29 0.56
C GLY A 102 2.19 13.68 -0.59
N SER A 103 2.90 12.58 -0.34
CA SER A 103 3.69 11.86 -1.37
C SER A 103 2.83 10.94 -2.24
N LEU A 104 1.64 10.56 -1.76
CA LEU A 104 0.62 9.87 -2.54
C LEU A 104 -0.69 10.64 -2.52
N VAL A 105 -1.45 10.48 -3.60
CA VAL A 105 -2.88 10.79 -3.65
C VAL A 105 -3.67 9.52 -3.94
N SER A 106 -4.89 9.46 -3.41
CA SER A 106 -5.79 8.34 -3.62
C SER A 106 -7.12 8.78 -4.21
N LYS A 107 -7.68 7.94 -5.07
CA LYS A 107 -9.01 8.11 -5.65
C LYS A 107 -9.82 6.85 -5.39
N GLN A 108 -10.98 7.02 -4.76
CA GLN A 108 -11.93 5.92 -4.62
C GLN A 108 -12.58 5.62 -5.99
N PRO A 109 -12.92 4.34 -6.26
CA PRO A 109 -13.70 4.01 -7.45
C PRO A 109 -15.02 4.78 -7.40
N ASP A 110 -15.44 5.33 -8.54
CA ASP A 110 -16.78 5.87 -8.66
C ASP A 110 -17.76 4.69 -8.63
N THR A 111 -18.61 4.66 -7.60
CA THR A 111 -19.64 3.65 -7.40
C THR A 111 -21.03 4.23 -7.59
N SER A 112 -21.13 5.50 -8.02
CA SER A 112 -22.41 6.09 -8.34
C SER A 112 -23.09 5.28 -9.45
N PRO A 113 -24.38 4.94 -9.29
CA PRO A 113 -25.13 4.33 -10.37
C PRO A 113 -25.21 5.34 -11.50
N HIS A 114 -24.36 5.17 -12.51
CA HIS A 114 -24.49 5.93 -13.75
C HIS A 114 -25.73 5.39 -14.46
N PRO A 115 -26.77 6.22 -14.69
CA PRO A 115 -27.86 5.82 -15.56
C PRO A 115 -27.24 5.51 -16.92
N THR A 116 -27.14 4.22 -17.22
CA THR A 116 -26.52 3.79 -18.45
C THR A 116 -27.53 4.08 -19.54
N ASP A 117 -27.20 5.03 -20.42
CA ASP A 117 -28.08 5.40 -21.51
C ASP A 117 -28.25 4.21 -22.45
N ARG A 118 -29.38 3.53 -22.32
CA ARG A 118 -29.72 2.36 -23.11
C ARG A 118 -29.72 2.67 -24.60
N SER A 119 -30.13 3.89 -24.98
CA SER A 119 -30.16 4.29 -26.38
C SER A 119 -28.75 4.41 -26.96
N LEU A 120 -27.78 4.88 -26.17
CA LEU A 120 -26.37 4.90 -26.54
C LEU A 120 -25.81 3.49 -26.70
N LEU A 121 -26.11 2.58 -25.77
CA LEU A 121 -25.66 1.19 -25.86
C LEU A 121 -26.23 0.48 -27.10
N GLU A 122 -27.51 0.71 -27.40
CA GLU A 122 -28.16 0.18 -28.60
C GLU A 122 -27.53 0.77 -29.87
N ALA A 123 -27.26 2.07 -29.89
CA ALA A 123 -26.57 2.73 -31.02
C ALA A 123 -25.14 2.19 -31.23
N LEU A 124 -24.39 1.92 -30.15
CA LEU A 124 -23.06 1.32 -30.22
C LEU A 124 -23.11 -0.12 -30.73
N LEU A 125 -24.07 -0.92 -30.24
CA LEU A 125 -24.27 -2.30 -30.69
C LEU A 125 -24.58 -2.34 -32.19
N ASP A 126 -25.49 -1.49 -32.65
CA ASP A 126 -25.84 -1.40 -34.06
C ASP A 126 -24.67 -0.89 -34.91
N GLY A 127 -23.86 0.03 -34.36
CA GLY A 127 -22.61 0.49 -34.98
C GLY A 127 -21.58 -0.63 -35.16
N LEU A 128 -21.39 -1.48 -34.15
CA LEU A 128 -20.47 -2.63 -34.20
C LEU A 128 -20.96 -3.70 -35.17
N ARG A 129 -22.27 -3.98 -35.21
CA ARG A 129 -22.89 -4.96 -36.11
C ARG A 129 -22.81 -4.59 -37.59
N ARG A 130 -22.72 -3.29 -37.92
CA ARG A 130 -22.59 -2.82 -39.30
C ARG A 130 -21.15 -2.84 -39.84
N ARG A 131 -20.16 -3.10 -38.99
CA ARG A 131 -18.72 -3.09 -39.31
C ARG A 131 -18.09 -4.48 -39.37
N LEU A 132 -18.86 -5.53 -39.13
CA LEU A 132 -18.55 -6.94 -39.40
C LEU A 132 -19.39 -7.40 -40.59
#